data_AF-A0A960G1U6-F1
#
_entry.id   AF-A0A960G1U6-F1
#
_cell.length_a   1.000
_cell.length_b   1.000
_cell.length_c   1.000
_cell.angle_alpha   90.00
_cell.angle_beta   90.00
_cell.angle_gamma   90.00
#
_symmetry.space_group_name_H-M   'P 1'
#
loop_
_entity.id
_entity.type
_entity.pdbx_description
1 polymer ?
#
loop_
_entity_poly.entity_id
_entity_poly.type
_entity_poly.pdbx_seq_one_letter_code
_entity_poly.pdbx_strand_id
1 'polypeptide(L)'
;MAVTSTAASSSFFDVSRAAHRRARIRASLPTAVPAGFDEINDDIDALPDPELLCAEERAAALAATARLRNRIEAYLTGLAGAADTAGDSRVLGAGTSGSLVAIATGSPVAVGSGMVNTANALHDLPVVKDAWAAGSISGLHVYQILAHAPAI
;
A
#
# COMPACT_ATOMS: atom_id res chain seq x y z
N MET A 1 59.40 -6.82 -1.29
CA MET A 1 58.35 -6.63 -2.31
C MET A 1 57.58 -7.93 -2.48
N ALA A 2 56.36 -7.98 -1.96
CA ALA A 2 55.28 -8.86 -2.39
C ALA A 2 54.02 -8.39 -1.63
N VAL A 3 53.26 -7.48 -2.24
CA VAL A 3 51.95 -7.08 -1.75
C VAL A 3 50.99 -8.14 -2.25
N THR A 4 50.59 -9.06 -1.36
CA THR A 4 49.52 -10.00 -1.63
C THR A 4 48.20 -9.25 -1.61
N SER A 5 47.76 -8.85 -2.80
CA SER A 5 46.37 -8.53 -3.09
C SER A 5 45.55 -9.82 -2.98
N THR A 6 44.72 -9.91 -1.95
CA THR A 6 43.68 -10.94 -1.87
C THR A 6 42.34 -10.22 -1.76
N ALA A 7 41.51 -10.47 -2.75
CA ALA A 7 40.25 -9.81 -3.04
C ALA A 7 39.33 -9.73 -1.80
N ALA A 8 38.75 -8.55 -1.58
CA ALA A 8 37.59 -8.40 -0.73
C ALA A 8 36.45 -9.25 -1.34
N SER A 9 36.15 -10.40 -0.71
CA SER A 9 35.01 -11.21 -1.08
C SER A 9 33.72 -10.44 -0.81
N SER A 10 32.86 -10.37 -1.81
CA SER A 10 31.57 -9.67 -1.85
C SER A 10 30.52 -10.22 -0.86
N SER A 11 30.68 -10.00 0.44
CA SER A 11 29.76 -10.48 1.48
C SER A 11 28.74 -9.44 1.99
N PHE A 12 28.37 -8.44 1.19
CA PHE A 12 27.56 -7.31 1.69
C PHE A 12 26.03 -7.53 1.67
N PHE A 13 25.50 -8.57 1.02
CA PHE A 13 24.07 -8.87 1.02
C PHE A 13 23.80 -10.37 1.13
N ASP A 14 23.93 -10.94 2.32
CA ASP A 14 23.29 -12.22 2.61
C ASP A 14 21.79 -11.97 2.79
N VAL A 15 21.06 -11.99 1.67
CA VAL A 15 19.62 -11.77 1.63
C VAL A 15 18.97 -12.86 2.49
N SER A 16 18.39 -12.49 3.64
CA SER A 16 17.83 -13.47 4.59
C SER A 16 16.87 -14.46 3.92
N ARG A 17 16.73 -15.68 4.48
CA ARG A 17 15.74 -16.68 3.99
C ARG A 17 14.33 -16.09 3.85
N ALA A 18 13.97 -15.16 4.74
CA ALA A 18 12.70 -14.45 4.69
C ALA A 18 12.59 -13.54 3.45
N ALA A 19 13.66 -12.83 3.10
CA ALA A 19 13.70 -12.00 1.91
C ALA A 19 13.67 -12.83 0.61
N HIS A 20 14.41 -13.94 0.53
CA HIS A 20 14.31 -14.89 -0.58
C HIS A 20 12.90 -15.47 -0.73
N ARG A 21 12.27 -15.86 0.39
CA ARG A 21 10.89 -16.35 0.39
C ARG A 21 9.92 -15.30 -0.15
N ARG A 22 10.03 -14.04 0.29
CA ARG A 22 9.17 -12.94 -0.19
C ARG A 22 9.38 -12.66 -1.68
N ALA A 23 10.63 -12.63 -2.14
CA ALA A 23 10.94 -12.42 -3.56
C ALA A 23 10.32 -13.51 -4.44
N ARG A 24 10.41 -14.78 -4.01
CA ARG A 24 9.77 -15.90 -4.71
C ARG A 24 8.25 -15.78 -4.74
N ILE A 25 7.62 -15.44 -3.61
CA ILE A 25 6.16 -15.25 -3.55
C ILE A 25 5.74 -14.10 -4.46
N ARG A 26 6.47 -12.97 -4.44
CA ARG A 26 6.21 -11.84 -5.33
C ARG A 26 6.27 -12.24 -6.81
N ALA A 27 7.28 -13.01 -7.19
CA ALA A 27 7.42 -13.51 -8.56
C ALA A 27 6.30 -14.47 -8.98
N SER A 28 5.63 -15.11 -8.01
CA SER A 28 4.48 -15.99 -8.25
C SER A 28 3.12 -15.29 -8.15
N LEU A 29 3.06 -14.01 -7.75
CA LEU A 29 1.78 -13.31 -7.69
C LEU A 29 1.22 -13.12 -9.10
N PRO A 30 -0.12 -13.16 -9.28
CA PRO A 30 -0.75 -12.86 -10.54
C PRO A 30 -0.32 -11.49 -11.07
N THR A 31 0.02 -11.44 -12.36
CA THR A 31 0.42 -10.20 -13.05
C THR A 31 -0.73 -9.56 -13.81
N ALA A 32 -1.82 -10.31 -14.06
CA ALA A 32 -3.03 -9.76 -14.64
C ALA A 32 -3.70 -8.83 -13.63
N VAL A 33 -3.72 -7.54 -13.95
CA VAL A 33 -4.39 -6.52 -13.14
C VAL A 33 -5.88 -6.52 -13.50
N PRO A 34 -6.80 -6.38 -12.52
CA PRO A 34 -8.21 -6.21 -12.82
C PRO A 34 -8.47 -5.03 -13.77
N ALA A 35 -9.53 -5.12 -14.57
CA ALA A 35 -9.92 -4.07 -15.50
C ALA A 35 -10.10 -2.71 -14.80
N GLY A 36 -9.78 -1.63 -15.51
CA GLY A 36 -9.91 -0.25 -15.04
C GLY A 36 -8.64 0.37 -14.45
N PHE A 37 -7.65 -0.43 -14.04
CA PHE A 37 -6.37 0.12 -13.57
C PHE A 37 -5.52 0.74 -14.67
N ASP A 38 -5.60 0.21 -15.90
CA ASP A 38 -4.90 0.80 -17.05
C ASP A 38 -5.48 2.18 -17.37
N GLU A 39 -6.81 2.33 -17.40
CA GLU A 39 -7.49 3.61 -17.60
C GLU A 39 -7.16 4.62 -16.48
N ILE A 40 -7.10 4.18 -15.22
CA ILE A 40 -6.67 5.05 -14.12
C ILE A 40 -5.23 5.53 -14.30
N ASN A 41 -4.32 4.68 -14.79
CA ASN A 41 -2.94 5.09 -15.05
C ASN A 41 -2.87 6.08 -16.21
N ASP A 42 -3.62 5.83 -17.29
CA ASP A 42 -3.72 6.76 -18.42
C ASP A 42 -4.26 8.13 -17.97
N ASP A 43 -5.28 8.15 -17.11
CA ASP A 43 -5.83 9.38 -16.51
C ASP A 43 -4.82 10.11 -15.62
N ILE A 44 -3.99 9.38 -14.87
CA ILE A 44 -2.91 9.94 -14.05
C ILE A 44 -1.83 10.56 -14.93
N ASP A 45 -1.43 9.87 -16.00
CA ASP A 45 -0.42 10.34 -16.95
C ASP A 45 -0.92 11.56 -17.75
N ALA A 46 -2.25 11.71 -17.89
CA ALA A 46 -2.89 12.85 -18.54
C ALA A 46 -3.09 14.07 -17.62
N LEU A 47 -2.73 14.00 -16.33
CA LEU A 47 -2.84 15.15 -15.42
C LEU A 47 -1.97 16.33 -15.91
N PRO A 48 -2.44 17.58 -15.77
CA PRO A 48 -1.72 18.74 -16.27
C PRO A 48 -0.39 18.94 -15.53
N ASP A 49 0.64 19.36 -16.28
CA ASP A 49 1.93 19.76 -15.71
C ASP A 49 1.72 20.88 -14.67
N PRO A 50 2.08 20.67 -13.38
CA PRO A 50 1.89 21.66 -12.33
C PRO A 50 2.55 23.02 -12.61
N GLU A 51 3.63 23.06 -13.39
CA GLU A 51 4.34 24.29 -13.77
C GLU A 51 3.61 25.11 -14.84
N LEU A 52 2.65 24.50 -15.54
CA LEU A 52 1.84 25.17 -16.57
C LEU A 52 0.50 25.71 -16.04
N LEU A 53 0.13 25.36 -14.80
CA LEU A 53 -1.11 25.79 -14.17
C LEU A 53 -1.01 27.22 -13.61
N CYS A 54 -2.14 27.94 -13.54
CA CYS A 54 -2.22 29.17 -12.75
C CYS A 54 -2.32 28.88 -11.24
N ALA A 55 -2.31 29.91 -10.39
CA ALA A 55 -2.32 29.74 -8.93
C ALA A 55 -3.60 29.08 -8.42
N GLU A 56 -4.74 29.49 -8.97
CA GLU A 56 -6.08 28.99 -8.66
C GLU A 56 -6.22 27.53 -9.08
N GLU A 57 -5.75 27.18 -10.29
CA GLU A 57 -5.75 25.81 -10.80
C GLU A 57 -4.87 24.90 -9.95
N ARG A 58 -3.67 25.35 -9.55
CA ARG A 58 -2.83 24.58 -8.62
C ARG A 58 -3.52 24.32 -7.30
N ALA A 59 -4.17 25.33 -6.71
CA ALA A 59 -4.90 25.15 -5.45
C ALA A 59 -6.05 24.14 -5.59
N ALA A 60 -6.81 24.20 -6.68
CA ALA A 60 -7.87 23.24 -6.99
C ALA A 60 -7.30 21.83 -7.23
N ALA A 61 -6.20 21.72 -7.98
CA ALA A 61 -5.51 20.46 -8.25
C ALA A 61 -4.98 19.81 -6.97
N LEU A 62 -4.38 20.58 -6.05
CA LEU A 62 -3.94 20.07 -4.74
C LEU A 62 -5.09 19.41 -3.97
N ALA A 63 -6.25 20.08 -3.90
CA ALA A 63 -7.43 19.56 -3.21
C ALA A 63 -8.00 18.31 -3.91
N ALA A 64 -8.12 18.34 -5.23
CA ALA A 64 -8.63 17.22 -6.03
C ALA A 64 -7.71 15.99 -5.93
N THR A 65 -6.40 16.17 -6.08
CA THR A 65 -5.40 15.11 -5.98
C THR A 65 -5.32 14.55 -4.57
N ALA A 66 -5.39 15.38 -3.52
CA ALA A 66 -5.43 14.90 -2.14
C ALA A 66 -6.67 14.03 -1.87
N ARG A 67 -7.83 14.43 -2.41
CA ARG A 67 -9.06 13.62 -2.33
C ARG A 67 -8.90 12.29 -3.07
N LEU A 68 -8.34 12.29 -4.28
CA LEU A 68 -8.09 11.07 -5.04
C LEU A 68 -7.15 10.11 -4.29
N ARG A 69 -6.03 10.64 -3.76
CA ARG A 69 -5.11 9.88 -2.90
C ARG A 69 -5.85 9.19 -1.75
N ASN A 70 -6.70 9.93 -1.03
CA ASN A 70 -7.46 9.37 0.09
C ASN A 70 -8.38 8.21 -0.36
N ARG A 71 -9.05 8.35 -1.51
CA ARG A 71 -9.93 7.31 -2.06
C ARG A 71 -9.15 6.05 -2.46
N ILE A 72 -7.99 6.22 -3.10
CA ILE A 72 -7.12 5.10 -3.49
C ILE A 72 -6.58 4.39 -2.24
N GLU A 73 -6.17 5.14 -1.22
CA GLU A 73 -5.70 4.59 0.06
C GLU A 73 -6.81 3.80 0.78
N ALA A 74 -8.03 4.33 0.79
CA ALA A 74 -9.20 3.65 1.35
C ALA A 74 -9.51 2.34 0.59
N TYR A 75 -9.44 2.38 -0.75
CA TYR A 75 -9.66 1.20 -1.59
C TYR A 75 -8.58 0.14 -1.35
N LEU A 76 -7.30 0.52 -1.31
CA LEU A 76 -6.18 -0.39 -1.02
C LEU A 76 -6.34 -1.03 0.37
N THR A 77 -6.77 -0.26 1.36
CA THR A 77 -7.05 -0.77 2.71
C THR A 77 -8.24 -1.74 2.70
N GLY A 78 -9.28 -1.44 1.93
CA GLY A 78 -10.42 -2.34 1.69
C GLY A 78 -9.99 -3.67 1.04
N LEU A 79 -9.09 -3.63 0.05
CA LEU A 79 -8.52 -4.83 -0.57
C LEU A 79 -7.76 -5.68 0.45
N ALA A 80 -6.98 -5.05 1.34
CA ALA A 80 -6.27 -5.76 2.41
C ALA A 80 -7.24 -6.48 3.36
N GLY A 81 -8.34 -5.82 3.76
CA GLY A 81 -9.38 -6.44 4.60
C GLY A 81 -10.15 -7.57 3.89
N ALA A 82 -10.46 -7.39 2.61
CA ALA A 82 -11.10 -8.42 1.79
C ALA A 82 -10.19 -9.67 1.65
N ALA A 83 -8.91 -9.47 1.38
CA ALA A 83 -7.92 -10.54 1.27
C ALA A 83 -7.70 -11.28 2.61
N ASP A 84 -7.75 -10.55 3.74
CA ASP A 84 -7.69 -11.15 5.08
C ASP A 84 -8.92 -12.02 5.36
N THR A 85 -10.11 -11.49 5.07
CA THR A 85 -11.40 -12.20 5.24
C THR A 85 -11.46 -13.47 4.39
N ALA A 86 -10.99 -13.40 3.13
CA ALA A 86 -10.94 -14.54 2.23
C ALA A 86 -9.83 -15.55 2.59
N GLY A 87 -8.85 -15.16 3.41
CA GLY A 87 -7.70 -15.99 3.76
C GLY A 87 -6.70 -16.17 2.62
N ASP A 88 -6.60 -15.19 1.73
CA ASP A 88 -5.77 -15.24 0.50
C ASP A 88 -4.29 -15.45 0.81
N SER A 89 -3.83 -15.03 1.99
CA SER A 89 -2.47 -15.28 2.43
C SER A 89 -2.11 -16.76 2.56
N ARG A 90 -3.09 -17.64 2.79
CA ARG A 90 -2.92 -19.10 2.77
C ARG A 90 -2.88 -19.62 1.33
N VAL A 91 -3.79 -19.14 0.49
CA VAL A 91 -3.88 -19.52 -0.94
C VAL A 91 -2.58 -19.18 -1.67
N LEU A 92 -2.03 -18.00 -1.40
CA LEU A 92 -0.83 -17.48 -2.06
C LEU A 92 0.47 -17.78 -1.29
N GLY A 93 0.39 -18.55 -0.19
CA GLY A 93 1.55 -18.95 0.60
C GLY A 93 2.33 -17.79 1.24
N ALA A 94 1.70 -16.63 1.46
CA ALA A 94 2.32 -15.44 2.06
C ALA A 94 2.64 -15.61 3.55
N GLY A 95 1.91 -16.46 4.26
CA GLY A 95 2.07 -16.73 5.69
C GLY A 95 1.09 -15.94 6.56
N THR A 96 1.08 -14.61 6.43
CA THR A 96 0.07 -13.74 7.06
C THR A 96 -0.50 -12.76 6.04
N SER A 97 -1.70 -12.23 6.29
CA SER A 97 -2.33 -11.21 5.42
C SER A 97 -1.50 -9.93 5.37
N GLY A 98 -0.93 -9.50 6.50
CA GLY A 98 0.03 -8.39 6.51
C GLY A 98 1.28 -8.67 5.67
N SER A 99 1.77 -9.91 5.64
CA SER A 99 2.87 -10.31 4.74
C SER A 99 2.44 -10.31 3.28
N LEU A 100 1.22 -10.76 2.96
CA LEU A 100 0.68 -10.72 1.60
C LEU A 100 0.64 -9.29 1.07
N VAL A 101 0.04 -8.37 1.84
CA VAL A 101 -0.04 -6.94 1.49
C VAL A 101 1.37 -6.39 1.26
N ALA A 102 2.28 -6.60 2.21
CA ALA A 102 3.66 -6.13 2.11
C ALA A 102 4.40 -6.65 0.87
N ILE A 103 4.18 -7.91 0.48
CA ILE A 103 4.78 -8.50 -0.72
C ILE A 103 4.17 -7.87 -1.98
N ALA A 104 2.84 -7.71 -2.02
CA ALA A 104 2.12 -7.16 -3.17
C ALA A 104 2.44 -5.68 -3.41
N THR A 105 2.54 -4.87 -2.35
CA THR A 105 2.79 -3.42 -2.45
C THR A 105 4.27 -3.05 -2.37
N GLY A 106 5.16 -4.00 -2.06
CA GLY A 106 6.58 -3.72 -1.80
C GLY A 106 6.84 -2.96 -0.49
N SER A 107 5.87 -2.91 0.43
CA SER A 107 5.98 -2.20 1.71
C SER A 107 6.60 -3.07 2.82
N PRO A 108 7.02 -2.48 3.95
CA PRO A 108 7.37 -3.25 5.15
C PRO A 108 6.19 -4.06 5.69
N VAL A 109 6.46 -5.22 6.33
CA VAL A 109 5.41 -6.07 6.93
C VAL A 109 4.58 -5.32 7.96
N ALA A 110 5.18 -4.41 8.73
CA ALA A 110 4.44 -3.58 9.69
C ALA A 110 3.37 -2.69 9.02
N VAL A 111 3.65 -2.16 7.82
CA VAL A 111 2.68 -1.38 7.04
C VAL A 111 1.54 -2.28 6.57
N GLY A 112 1.86 -3.47 6.04
CA GLY A 112 0.86 -4.44 5.62
C GLY A 112 -0.04 -4.90 6.77
N SER A 113 0.54 -5.23 7.93
CA SER A 113 -0.24 -5.58 9.13
C SER A 113 -1.09 -4.43 9.64
N GLY A 114 -0.55 -3.20 9.63
CA GLY A 114 -1.30 -2.01 10.01
C GLY A 114 -2.52 -1.78 9.11
N MET A 115 -2.37 -1.98 7.81
CA MET A 115 -3.46 -1.86 6.84
C MET A 115 -4.58 -2.89 7.08
N VAL A 116 -4.22 -4.15 7.33
CA VAL A 116 -5.20 -5.21 7.68
C VAL A 116 -5.92 -4.86 8.99
N ASN A 117 -5.19 -4.44 10.02
CA ASN A 117 -5.78 -4.04 11.30
C ASN A 117 -6.73 -2.86 11.16
N THR A 118 -6.35 -1.84 10.38
CA THR A 118 -7.21 -0.69 10.06
C THR A 118 -8.48 -1.14 9.35
N ALA A 119 -8.36 -2.02 8.35
CA ALA A 119 -9.52 -2.55 7.63
C ALA A 119 -10.49 -3.29 8.56
N ASN A 120 -9.96 -4.11 9.47
CA ASN A 120 -10.75 -4.85 10.45
C ASN A 120 -11.42 -3.91 11.47
N ALA A 121 -10.70 -2.91 11.99
CA ALA A 121 -11.25 -1.95 12.94
C ALA A 121 -12.33 -1.03 12.32
N LEU A 122 -12.24 -0.74 11.02
CA LEU A 122 -13.26 0.04 10.30
C LEU A 122 -14.58 -0.71 10.11
N HIS A 123 -14.63 -2.03 10.32
CA HIS A 123 -15.88 -2.80 10.27
C HIS A 123 -16.95 -2.20 11.20
N ASP A 124 -16.53 -1.77 12.39
CA ASP A 124 -17.42 -1.25 13.42
C ASP A 124 -17.65 0.28 13.33
N LEU A 125 -17.09 0.93 12.30
CA LEU A 125 -17.13 2.38 12.09
C LEU A 125 -17.53 2.74 10.64
N PRO A 126 -18.74 2.39 10.19
CA PRO A 126 -19.17 2.58 8.80
C PRO A 126 -19.12 4.05 8.34
N VAL A 127 -19.44 5.00 9.22
CA VAL A 127 -19.37 6.44 8.90
C VAL A 127 -17.94 6.89 8.57
N VAL A 128 -16.95 6.36 9.29
CA VAL A 128 -15.53 6.66 9.05
C VAL A 128 -15.06 6.03 7.75
N LYS A 129 -15.46 4.77 7.51
CA LYS A 129 -15.18 4.04 6.27
C LYS A 129 -15.74 4.79 5.05
N ASP A 130 -16.98 5.23 5.11
CA ASP A 130 -17.65 5.93 4.01
C ASP A 130 -17.03 7.31 3.74
N ALA A 131 -16.69 8.06 4.80
CA ALA A 131 -15.99 9.34 4.67
C ALA A 131 -14.62 9.16 3.99
N TRP A 132 -13.86 8.14 4.37
CA TRP A 132 -12.56 7.86 3.76
C TRP A 132 -12.71 7.40 2.30
N ALA A 133 -13.67 6.52 2.01
CA ALA A 133 -13.98 6.07 0.66
C ALA A 133 -14.47 7.20 -0.27
N ALA A 134 -15.13 8.23 0.29
CA ALA A 134 -15.50 9.46 -0.42
C ALA A 134 -14.31 10.44 -0.58
N GLY A 135 -13.20 10.19 0.11
CA GLY A 135 -11.98 11.00 0.13
C GLY A 135 -12.04 12.24 1.01
N SER A 136 -13.08 12.41 1.83
CA SER A 136 -13.28 13.59 2.69
C SER A 136 -12.36 13.60 3.91
N ILE A 137 -11.85 12.44 4.32
CA ILE A 137 -10.82 12.29 5.35
C ILE A 137 -9.63 11.49 4.80
N SER A 138 -8.45 11.65 5.39
CA SER A 138 -7.23 10.92 5.02
C SER A 138 -7.02 9.69 5.91
N GLY A 139 -6.10 8.80 5.53
CA GLY A 139 -5.68 7.69 6.39
C GLY A 139 -5.13 8.15 7.74
N LEU A 140 -4.55 9.35 7.83
CA LEU A 140 -4.13 9.94 9.12
C LEU A 140 -5.31 10.25 10.03
N HIS A 141 -6.40 10.82 9.50
CA HIS A 141 -7.61 11.04 10.28
C HIS A 141 -8.19 9.70 10.77
N VAL A 142 -8.23 8.69 9.90
CA VAL A 142 -8.69 7.34 10.27
C VAL A 142 -7.83 6.77 11.39
N TYR A 143 -6.51 6.83 11.27
CA TYR A 143 -5.59 6.36 12.31
C TYR A 143 -5.84 7.06 13.65
N GLN A 144 -6.00 8.40 13.64
CA GLN A 144 -6.31 9.16 14.86
C GLN A 144 -7.66 8.78 15.47
N ILE A 145 -8.69 8.60 14.65
CA ILE A 145 -10.01 8.15 15.11
C ILE A 145 -9.90 6.77 15.77
N LEU A 146 -9.21 5.83 15.12
CA LEU A 146 -9.03 4.47 15.66
C LEU A 146 -8.20 4.44 16.94
N ALA A 147 -7.19 5.31 17.07
CA ALA A 147 -6.37 5.41 18.27
C ALA A 147 -7.14 5.95 19.50
N HIS A 148 -8.27 6.64 19.28
CA HIS A 148 -9.09 7.25 20.33
C HIS A 148 -10.50 6.69 20.42
N ALA A 149 -10.89 5.79 19.52
CA ALA A 149 -12.14 5.06 19.62
C ALA A 149 -12.08 4.15 20.87
N PRO A 150 -13.08 4.18 21.76
CA PRO A 150 -13.14 3.22 22.85
C PRO A 150 -13.20 1.81 22.24
N ALA A 151 -12.42 0.87 22.79
CA ALA A 151 -12.58 -0.54 22.43
C ALA A 151 -14.02 -0.95 22.74
N ILE A 152 -14.77 -1.31 21.69
CA ILE A 152 -16.17 -1.73 21.78
C ILE A 152 -16.22 -3.22 22.11
#